data_AF-A0A292YJ82-F1
#
_entry.id   AF-A0A292YJ82-F1
#
_cell.length_a   1.000
_cell.length_b   1.000
_cell.length_c   1.000
_cell.angle_alpha   90.00
_cell.angle_beta   90.00
_cell.angle_gamma   90.00
#
_symmetry.space_group_name_H-M   'P 1'
#
loop_
_entity.id
_entity.type
_entity.pdbx_description
1 polymer ?
#
loop_
_entity_poly.entity_id
_entity_poly.type
_entity_poly.pdbx_seq_one_letter_code
_entity_poly.pdbx_strand_id
1 'polypeptide(L)' 'MFQCPVCGELMEILTNYHCIQKHDITKKELVEMYGAPKYVSPTISREVQNWIRESAIITRVDFDIAQAAARSQTRRS' A
#
# COMPACT_ATOMS: atom_id res chain seq x y z
N MET A 1 -5.73 4.80 0.61
CA MET A 1 -6.20 6.20 0.46
C MET A 1 -7.71 6.15 0.26
N PHE A 2 -8.43 7.25 0.47
CA PHE A 2 -9.85 7.37 0.16
C PHE A 2 -10.04 8.14 -1.14
N GLN A 3 -11.05 7.75 -1.91
CA GLN A 3 -11.49 8.47 -3.09
C GLN A 3 -12.74 9.27 -2.76
N CYS A 4 -12.73 10.57 -3.10
CA CYS A 4 -13.93 11.40 -3.04
C CYS A 4 -14.97 10.89 -4.05
N PRO A 5 -16.23 10.62 -3.65
CA PRO A 5 -17.24 10.07 -4.54
C PRO A 5 -17.76 11.06 -5.60
N VAL A 6 -17.48 12.36 -5.42
CA VAL A 6 -17.93 13.42 -6.35
C VAL A 6 -16.88 13.70 -7.42
N CYS A 7 -15.65 14.07 -7.02
CA CYS A 7 -14.60 14.46 -7.96
C CYS A 7 -13.54 13.38 -8.24
N GLY A 8 -13.56 12.25 -7.52
CA GLY A 8 -12.57 11.19 -7.69
C GLY A 8 -11.18 11.49 -7.13
N GLU A 9 -10.99 12.63 -6.46
CA GLU A 9 -9.71 13.01 -5.84
C GLU A 9 -9.30 12.02 -4.74
N LEU A 10 -8.01 11.69 -4.69
CA LEU A 10 -7.44 10.77 -3.71
C LEU A 10 -6.89 11.54 -2.51
N MET A 11 -7.23 11.09 -1.31
CA MET A 11 -6.86 11.75 -0.06
C MET A 11 -6.69 10.73 1.07
N GLU A 12 -5.93 11.07 2.11
CA GLU A 12 -5.76 10.20 3.28
C GLU A 12 -7.06 10.03 4.07
N ILE A 13 -7.90 11.06 4.09
CA ILE A 13 -9.21 11.07 4.71
C ILE A 13 -10.10 12.12 4.03
N LEU A 14 -11.39 11.82 3.87
CA LEU A 14 -12.36 12.82 3.42
C LEU A 14 -12.61 13.83 4.54
N THR A 15 -12.27 15.10 4.30
CA THR A 15 -12.37 16.20 5.27
C THR A 15 -13.50 17.17 4.91
N ASN A 16 -14.06 17.84 5.92
CA ASN A 16 -15.00 18.95 5.71
C ASN A 16 -14.38 20.07 4.87
N TYR A 17 -13.09 20.36 5.06
CA TYR A 17 -12.38 21.38 4.30
C TYR A 17 -12.42 21.10 2.79
N HIS A 18 -12.08 19.88 2.36
CA HIS A 18 -12.20 19.49 0.96
C HIS A 18 -13.63 19.65 0.44
N CYS A 19 -14.62 19.17 1.20
CA CYS A 19 -16.02 19.19 0.77
C CYS A 19 -16.54 20.62 0.56
N ILE A 20 -16.25 21.53 1.50
CA ILE A 20 -16.68 22.92 1.43
C ILE A 20 -15.94 23.66 0.30
N GLN A 21 -14.63 23.48 0.19
CA GLN A 21 -13.82 24.21 -0.81
C GLN A 21 -14.07 23.77 -2.25
N LYS A 22 -14.37 22.47 -2.48
CA LYS A 22 -14.52 21.91 -3.83
C LYS A 22 -15.97 21.77 -4.28
N HIS A 23 -16.89 21.54 -3.34
CA HIS A 23 -18.27 21.15 -3.63
C HIS A 23 -19.31 22.05 -2.94
N ASP A 24 -18.88 23.03 -2.14
CA ASP A 24 -19.74 23.96 -1.38
C ASP A 24 -20.76 23.27 -0.46
N ILE A 25 -20.42 22.06 0.00
CA ILE A 25 -21.26 21.25 0.90
C ILE A 25 -20.42 20.68 2.05
N THR A 26 -21.09 20.35 3.16
CA THR A 26 -20.43 19.67 4.27
C THR A 26 -20.14 18.21 3.92
N LYS A 27 -19.19 17.59 4.65
CA LYS A 27 -18.90 16.16 4.53
C LYS A 27 -20.14 15.30 4.80
N LYS A 28 -21.00 15.73 5.72
CA LYS A 28 -22.22 14.99 6.08
C LYS A 28 -23.18 14.94 4.91
N GLU A 29 -23.48 16.10 4.32
CA GLU A 29 -24.35 16.20 3.13
C GLU A 29 -23.77 15.42 1.95
N LEU A 30 -22.46 15.52 1.73
CA LEU A 30 -21.79 14.76 0.67
C LEU A 30 -21.97 13.25 0.85
N VAL A 31 -21.81 12.73 2.08
CA VAL A 31 -21.99 11.30 2.38
C VAL A 31 -23.46 10.86 2.27
N GLU A 32 -24.41 11.72 2.66
CA GLU A 32 -25.84 11.42 2.51
C GLU A 32 -26.28 11.39 1.04
N MET A 33 -25.73 12.26 0.18
CA MET A 33 -26.09 12.33 -1.24
C MET A 33 -25.36 11.31 -2.12
N TYR A 34 -24.05 11.12 -1.91
CA TYR A 34 -23.19 10.34 -2.81
C TYR A 34 -22.63 9.06 -2.17
N GLY A 35 -22.93 8.83 -0.89
CA GLY A 35 -22.41 7.70 -0.13
C GLY A 35 -21.02 7.96 0.47
N ALA A 36 -20.56 6.98 1.25
CA ALA A 36 -19.27 7.08 1.92
C ALA A 36 -18.10 7.00 0.92
N PRO A 37 -16.99 7.72 1.17
CA PRO A 37 -15.79 7.63 0.34
C PRO A 37 -15.24 6.21 0.34
N LYS A 38 -14.88 5.70 -0.84
CA LYS A 38 -14.34 4.34 -0.97
C LYS A 38 -12.86 4.33 -0.62
N TYR A 39 -12.45 3.37 0.20
CA TYR A 39 -11.03 3.10 0.40
C TYR A 39 -10.48 2.45 -0.86
N VAL A 40 -9.50 3.12 -1.48
CA VAL A 40 -8.68 2.64 -2.58
C VAL A 40 -7.28 2.41 -2.04
N SER A 41 -6.89 1.14 -1.93
CA SER A 41 -5.48 0.80 -1.81
C SER A 41 -4.82 1.04 -3.18
N PRO A 42 -3.60 1.61 -3.22
CA PRO A 42 -2.84 1.57 -4.45
C PRO A 42 -2.68 0.12 -4.86
N THR A 43 -3.19 -0.23 -6.05
CA THR A 43 -2.96 -1.54 -6.65
C THR A 43 -1.49 -1.62 -7.02
N ILE A 44 -0.72 -2.37 -6.22
CA ILE A 44 0.68 -2.66 -6.57
C ILE A 44 0.65 -3.41 -7.89
N SER A 45 1.27 -2.85 -8.94
CA SER A 45 1.32 -3.50 -10.24
C SER A 45 1.98 -4.87 -10.12
N ARG A 46 1.56 -5.82 -10.96
CA ARG A 46 2.12 -7.18 -10.95
C ARG A 46 3.64 -7.17 -11.19
N GLU A 47 4.12 -6.22 -11.97
CA GLU A 47 5.55 -5.97 -12.19
C GLU A 47 6.27 -5.56 -10.91
N VAL A 48 5.72 -4.61 -10.14
CA VAL A 48 6.29 -4.22 -8.84
C VAL A 48 6.20 -5.37 -7.84
N GLN A 49 5.13 -6.16 -7.85
CA GLN A 49 5.03 -7.36 -7.00
C GLN A 49 6.09 -8.42 -7.36
N ASN A 50 6.32 -8.64 -8.65
CA ASN A 50 7.35 -9.56 -9.12
C ASN A 50 8.74 -9.03 -8.78
N TRP A 51 8.99 -7.75 -9.01
CA TRP A 51 10.22 -7.08 -8.60
C TRP A 51 10.48 -7.22 -7.11
N ILE A 52 9.48 -7.04 -6.23
CA ILE A 52 9.65 -7.24 -4.78
C ILE A 52 10.01 -8.70 -4.44
N ARG A 53 9.42 -9.68 -5.15
CA ARG A 53 9.75 -11.10 -4.95
C ARG A 53 11.14 -11.45 -5.46
N GLU A 54 11.55 -10.84 -6.57
CA GLU A 54 12.83 -11.08 -7.24
C GLU A 54 13.97 -10.26 -6.64
N SER A 55 13.65 -9.13 -5.98
CA SER A 55 14.61 -8.28 -5.28
C SER A 55 15.04 -8.95 -4.00
N ALA A 56 15.95 -9.92 -4.13
CA ALA A 56 16.93 -10.46 -3.18
C ALA A 56 16.72 -10.24 -1.66
N ILE A 57 15.49 -10.33 -1.15
CA ILE A 57 15.22 -10.54 0.27
C ILE A 57 15.43 -12.02 0.47
N ILE A 58 16.65 -12.42 0.81
CA ILE A 58 16.89 -13.79 1.26
C ILE A 58 16.00 -14.00 2.48
N THR A 59 15.24 -15.09 2.50
CA THR A 59 14.45 -15.38 3.70
C THR A 59 15.42 -15.67 4.85
N ARG A 60 14.96 -15.49 6.09
CA ARG A 60 15.75 -15.86 7.28
C ARG A 60 16.25 -17.30 7.19
N VAL A 61 15.42 -18.20 6.65
CA VAL A 61 15.74 -19.61 6.46
C VAL A 61 16.85 -19.80 5.42
N ASP A 62 16.77 -19.11 4.27
CA ASP A 62 17.81 -19.20 3.24
C ASP A 62 19.16 -18.65 3.75
N PHE A 63 19.13 -17.59 4.57
CA PHE A 63 20.32 -17.07 5.23
C PHE A 63 20.94 -18.09 6.20
N ASP A 64 20.14 -18.71 7.04
CA ASP A 64 20.62 -19.69 8.03
C ASP A 64 21.20 -20.95 7.35
N ILE A 65 20.57 -21.41 6.27
CA ILE A 65 21.08 -22.52 5.43
C ILE A 65 22.41 -22.14 4.78
N ALA A 66 22.51 -20.97 4.16
CA ALA A 66 23.75 -20.49 3.56
C ALA A 66 24.87 -20.34 4.60
N GLN A 67 24.55 -19.85 5.80
CA GLN A 67 25.51 -19.70 6.89
C GLN A 67 25.99 -21.06 7.42
N ALA A 68 25.09 -22.05 7.54
CA ALA A 68 25.45 -23.42 7.93
C ALA A 68 26.33 -24.11 6.88
N ALA A 69 26.02 -23.93 5.59
CA ALA A 69 26.81 -24.46 4.49
C ALA A 69 28.23 -23.87 4.50
N ALA A 70 28.38 -22.55 4.66
CA ALA A 70 29.68 -21.88 4.74
C ALA A 70 30.54 -22.38 5.90
N ARG A 71 29.96 -22.60 7.09
CA ARG A 71 30.66 -23.15 8.27
C ARG A 71 31.13 -24.59 8.09
N SER A 72 30.42 -25.37 7.26
CA SER A 72 30.80 -26.76 6.98
C SER A 72 31.99 -26.86 6.01
N GLN A 73 32.14 -25.89 5.11
CA GLN A 73 33.25 -25.84 4.15
C GLN A 73 34.57 -25.44 4.82
N THR A 74 34.56 -24.52 5.78
CA THR A 74 35.77 -24.13 6.55
C THR A 74 36.27 -25.19 7.52
N ARG A 75 35.45 -26.19 7.88
CA ARG A 75 35.87 -27.33 8.71
C ARG A 75 36.53 -28.47 7.94
N ARG A 76 36.45 -28.45 6.61
CA ARG A 76 37.04 -29.47 5.72
C ARG A 76 38.37 -29.05 5.10
N SER A 77 38.87 -27.85 5.41
CA SER A 77 40.20 -27.36 5.02
C SER A 77 41.23 -27.55 6.11
#